data_AF-A0A961R9S8-F1
#
_entry.id   AF-A0A961R9S8-F1
#
_cell.length_a   1.000
_cell.length_b   1.000
_cell.length_c   1.000
_cell.angle_alpha   90.00
_cell.angle_beta   90.00
_cell.angle_gamma   90.00
#
_symmetry.space_group_name_H-M   'P 1'
#
loop_
_entity.id
_entity.type
_entity.pdbx_description
1 polymer ?
#
loop_
_entity_poly.entity_id
_entity_poly.type
_entity_poly.pdbx_seq_one_letter_code
_entity_poly.pdbx_strand_id
1 'polypeptide(L)'
;EPLLPLTSNVAAIKAKVNAIKANGSTNITEGVMWAWRVLSDRAPFQEASAKSKGARKILILLTDGTNSYGNLDNELKSGYSSTGYLVDERLDGTNVGSTVGETTAAMNAKTLAACTNAKADGIEIYTIRLEEPNVTTGTLLQECASGADHYFDSPSKEQLTPIFDKIRDMLTVVRLAS
;
A
#
# COMPACT_ATOMS: atom_id res chain seq x y z
N GLU A 1 -4.90 -14.73 4.21
CA GLU A 1 -4.20 -14.49 5.48
C GLU A 1 -4.87 -13.36 6.24
N PRO A 2 -5.31 -13.53 7.52
CA PRO A 2 -5.89 -12.42 8.29
C PRO A 2 -4.85 -11.33 8.54
N LEU A 3 -5.25 -10.06 8.60
CA LEU A 3 -4.33 -8.96 8.94
C LEU A 3 -3.78 -9.15 10.37
N LEU A 4 -2.51 -8.82 10.58
CA LEU A 4 -1.91 -8.73 11.91
C LEU A 4 -2.09 -7.29 12.42
N PRO A 5 -2.81 -7.06 13.53
CA PRO A 5 -2.87 -5.74 14.16
C PRO A 5 -1.48 -5.25 14.61
N LEU A 6 -1.36 -3.96 14.96
CA LEU A 6 -0.09 -3.44 15.46
C LEU A 6 0.33 -4.19 16.72
N THR A 7 1.59 -4.62 16.76
CA THR A 7 2.13 -5.41 17.86
C THR A 7 3.64 -5.17 17.98
N SER A 8 4.15 -5.28 19.20
CA SER A 8 5.59 -5.35 19.48
C SER A 8 6.15 -6.78 19.44
N ASN A 9 5.29 -7.79 19.18
CA ASN A 9 5.70 -9.18 19.10
C ASN A 9 6.41 -9.49 17.77
N VAL A 10 7.73 -9.31 17.75
CA VAL A 10 8.59 -9.57 16.58
C VAL A 10 8.46 -11.00 16.05
N ALA A 11 8.28 -11.99 16.94
CA ALA A 11 8.12 -13.38 16.52
C ALA A 11 6.82 -13.58 15.74
N ALA A 12 5.71 -12.97 16.19
CA ALA A 12 4.44 -13.00 15.47
C ALA A 12 4.53 -12.29 14.11
N ILE A 13 5.24 -11.16 14.03
CA ILE A 13 5.48 -10.44 12.76
C ILE A 13 6.25 -11.34 11.78
N LYS A 14 7.36 -11.95 12.22
CA LYS A 14 8.18 -12.85 11.38
C LYS A 14 7.38 -14.07 10.92
N ALA A 15 6.62 -14.68 11.82
CA ALA A 15 5.76 -15.81 11.48
C ALA A 15 4.73 -15.41 10.41
N LYS A 16 4.15 -14.21 10.53
CA LYS A 16 3.18 -13.71 9.56
C LYS A 16 3.79 -13.47 8.18
N VAL A 17 4.95 -12.80 8.13
CA VAL A 17 5.69 -12.55 6.88
C VAL A 17 6.06 -13.86 6.18
N ASN A 18 6.57 -14.85 6.92
CA ASN A 18 6.94 -16.15 6.36
C ASN A 18 5.74 -16.96 5.83
N ALA A 19 4.52 -16.63 6.26
CA ALA A 19 3.30 -17.29 5.79
C ALA A 19 2.69 -16.63 4.54
N ILE A 20 3.18 -15.45 4.11
CA ILE A 20 2.66 -14.76 2.92
C ILE A 20 2.97 -15.60 1.68
N LYS A 21 1.93 -15.86 0.89
CA LYS A 21 2.03 -16.52 -0.42
C LYS A 21 1.40 -15.60 -1.45
N ALA A 22 2.14 -15.31 -2.51
CA ALA A 22 1.61 -14.55 -3.64
C ALA A 22 0.53 -15.36 -4.35
N ASN A 23 -0.65 -14.75 -4.52
CA ASN A 23 -1.77 -15.34 -5.25
C ASN A 23 -2.71 -14.21 -5.71
N GLY A 24 -3.24 -14.31 -6.93
CA GLY A 24 -4.20 -13.35 -7.48
C GLY A 24 -3.55 -12.11 -8.12
N SER A 25 -4.30 -11.01 -8.13
CA SER A 25 -3.94 -9.74 -8.77
C SER A 25 -3.36 -8.73 -7.78
N THR A 26 -2.79 -7.64 -8.30
CA THR A 26 -2.17 -6.57 -7.51
C THR A 26 -3.20 -5.47 -7.18
N ASN A 27 -3.71 -5.44 -5.94
CA ASN A 27 -4.64 -4.40 -5.47
C ASN A 27 -3.98 -3.50 -4.43
N ILE A 28 -3.23 -2.50 -4.89
CA ILE A 28 -2.50 -1.55 -4.05
C ILE A 28 -3.48 -0.69 -3.25
N THR A 29 -4.61 -0.31 -3.85
CA THR A 29 -5.66 0.47 -3.16
C THR A 29 -6.10 -0.23 -1.88
N GLU A 30 -6.42 -1.53 -1.95
CA GLU A 30 -6.85 -2.30 -0.78
C GLU A 30 -5.76 -2.36 0.30
N GLY A 31 -4.50 -2.56 -0.09
CA GLY A 31 -3.37 -2.54 0.83
C GLY A 31 -3.25 -1.22 1.60
N VAL A 32 -3.30 -0.08 0.89
CA VAL A 32 -3.24 1.26 1.50
C VAL A 32 -4.44 1.49 2.43
N MET A 33 -5.64 1.11 1.98
CA MET A 33 -6.88 1.29 2.73
C MET A 33 -6.90 0.46 4.03
N TRP A 34 -6.37 -0.76 4.04
CA TRP A 34 -6.25 -1.56 5.26
C TRP A 34 -5.14 -1.07 6.18
N ALA A 35 -4.00 -0.66 5.65
CA ALA A 35 -2.93 -0.07 6.44
C ALA A 35 -3.39 1.24 7.12
N TRP A 36 -4.14 2.09 6.41
CA TRP A 36 -4.75 3.28 7.00
C TRP A 36 -5.72 2.92 8.14
N ARG A 37 -6.57 1.90 7.98
CA ARG A 37 -7.47 1.43 9.06
C ARG A 37 -6.69 0.96 10.30
N VAL A 38 -5.64 0.16 10.10
CA VAL A 38 -4.77 -0.31 11.19
C VAL A 38 -4.10 0.86 11.92
N LEU A 39 -3.71 1.90 11.20
CA LEU A 39 -3.07 3.10 11.78
C LEU A 39 -4.06 4.10 12.38
N SER A 40 -5.37 3.98 12.15
CA SER A 40 -6.35 5.01 12.51
C SER A 40 -6.82 4.98 13.96
N ASP A 41 -6.49 3.94 14.74
CA ASP A 41 -6.96 3.74 16.13
C ASP A 41 -8.50 3.75 16.23
N ARG A 42 -9.16 2.90 15.44
CA ARG A 42 -10.62 2.76 15.38
C ARG A 42 -10.97 1.30 15.19
N ALA A 43 -12.09 0.86 15.75
CA ALA A 43 -12.58 -0.49 15.53
C ALA A 43 -12.60 -0.83 14.01
N PRO A 44 -12.11 -2.02 13.60
CA PRO A 44 -11.72 -3.14 14.45
C PRO A 44 -10.25 -3.13 14.96
N PHE A 45 -9.41 -2.16 14.58
CA PHE A 45 -8.00 -2.07 14.98
C PHE A 45 -7.75 -0.86 15.90
N GLN A 46 -7.64 -1.14 17.20
CA GLN A 46 -7.50 -0.12 18.25
C GLN A 46 -6.10 -0.10 18.88
N GLU A 47 -5.14 -0.78 18.25
CA GLU A 47 -3.78 -0.91 18.75
C GLU A 47 -2.90 0.29 18.40
N ALA A 48 -3.29 1.08 17.39
CA ALA A 48 -2.57 2.30 17.05
C ALA A 48 -2.69 3.35 18.16
N SER A 49 -1.65 4.14 18.34
CA SER A 49 -1.73 5.27 19.27
C SER A 49 -2.74 6.30 18.76
N ALA A 50 -3.64 6.73 19.66
CA ALA A 50 -4.55 7.83 19.41
C ALA A 50 -3.81 9.05 18.86
N LYS A 51 -4.42 9.73 17.88
CA LYS A 51 -3.83 10.93 17.26
C LYS A 51 -3.46 12.00 18.29
N SER A 52 -4.24 12.13 19.36
CA SER A 52 -4.01 13.07 20.47
C SER A 52 -2.71 12.81 21.24
N LYS A 53 -2.14 11.61 21.17
CA LYS A 53 -0.87 11.26 21.83
C LYS A 53 0.36 11.64 21.01
N GLY A 54 0.19 12.19 19.80
CA GLY A 54 1.29 12.71 18.98
C GLY A 54 2.26 11.66 18.44
N ALA A 55 1.86 10.38 18.38
CA ALA A 55 2.70 9.35 17.78
C ALA A 55 2.81 9.56 16.27
N ARG A 56 4.03 9.42 15.72
CA ARG A 56 4.23 9.32 14.27
C ARG A 56 3.58 8.04 13.76
N LYS A 57 2.74 8.16 12.73
CA LYS A 57 2.06 7.03 12.07
C LYS A 57 2.68 6.84 10.70
N ILE A 58 3.25 5.67 10.47
CA ILE A 58 4.08 5.41 9.29
C ILE A 58 3.51 4.21 8.53
N LEU A 59 3.34 4.38 7.22
CA LEU A 59 2.98 3.34 6.27
C LEU A 59 4.17 3.14 5.33
N ILE A 60 4.64 1.90 5.20
CA ILE A 60 5.65 1.52 4.20
C ILE A 60 4.97 0.63 3.17
N LEU A 61 4.84 1.12 1.95
CA LEU A 61 4.23 0.41 0.82
C LEU A 61 5.34 -0.17 -0.07
N LEU A 62 5.42 -1.50 -0.17
CA LEU A 62 6.37 -2.21 -1.03
C LEU A 62 5.60 -2.94 -2.14
N THR A 63 5.87 -2.61 -3.40
CA THR A 63 5.17 -3.17 -4.57
C THR A 63 5.96 -2.90 -5.86
N ASP A 64 5.67 -3.61 -6.95
CA ASP A 64 6.16 -3.29 -8.30
C ASP A 64 5.56 -1.98 -8.87
N GLY A 65 4.45 -1.51 -8.29
CA GLY A 65 3.79 -0.24 -8.62
C GLY A 65 2.63 -0.36 -9.59
N THR A 66 2.27 -1.55 -10.04
CA THR A 66 1.22 -1.73 -11.06
C THR A 66 -0.03 -2.37 -10.47
N ASN A 67 -1.12 -1.61 -10.39
CA ASN A 67 -2.43 -2.19 -10.08
C ASN A 67 -2.94 -3.10 -11.20
N SER A 68 -3.59 -4.18 -10.82
CA SER A 68 -4.30 -5.08 -11.73
C SER A 68 -5.64 -5.48 -11.12
N TYR A 69 -6.72 -5.24 -11.87
CA TYR A 69 -8.08 -5.61 -11.46
C TYR A 69 -8.36 -7.10 -11.67
N GLY A 70 -7.51 -7.78 -12.44
CA GLY A 70 -7.71 -9.18 -12.82
C GLY A 70 -8.84 -9.36 -13.82
N ASN A 71 -8.90 -8.54 -14.87
CA ASN A 71 -9.83 -8.73 -15.99
C ASN A 71 -9.69 -10.16 -16.57
N LEU A 72 -10.81 -10.80 -16.89
CA LEU A 72 -10.88 -12.16 -17.42
C LEU A 72 -11.89 -12.24 -18.56
N ASP A 73 -11.65 -13.12 -19.53
CA ASP A 73 -12.63 -13.42 -20.58
C ASP A 73 -13.64 -14.47 -20.10
N ASN A 74 -14.55 -14.05 -19.23
CA ASN A 74 -15.66 -14.87 -18.74
C ASN A 74 -16.92 -14.00 -18.50
N GLU A 75 -18.00 -14.62 -18.02
CA GLU A 75 -19.27 -13.93 -17.75
C GLU A 75 -19.15 -12.84 -16.69
N LEU A 76 -18.23 -12.97 -15.73
CA LEU A 76 -18.01 -12.03 -14.63
C LEU A 76 -17.00 -10.92 -14.98
N LYS A 77 -16.32 -11.04 -16.13
CA LYS A 77 -15.33 -10.10 -16.68
C LYS A 77 -14.09 -9.84 -15.82
N SER A 78 -14.01 -10.38 -14.61
CA SER A 78 -12.82 -10.31 -13.75
C SER A 78 -12.83 -11.40 -12.67
N GLY A 79 -11.71 -11.54 -11.96
CA GLY A 79 -11.71 -12.12 -10.61
C GLY A 79 -12.49 -11.22 -9.64
N TYR A 80 -12.91 -11.78 -8.50
CA TYR A 80 -13.56 -11.01 -7.44
C TYR A 80 -12.55 -10.09 -6.75
N SER A 81 -12.88 -8.80 -6.59
CA SER A 81 -12.03 -7.81 -5.93
C SER A 81 -12.77 -7.09 -4.79
N SER A 82 -12.12 -6.12 -4.15
CA SER A 82 -12.74 -5.26 -3.13
C SER A 82 -13.91 -4.39 -3.66
N THR A 83 -14.02 -4.20 -4.98
CA THR A 83 -15.20 -3.58 -5.61
C THR A 83 -16.13 -4.60 -6.26
N GLY A 84 -15.97 -5.90 -6.01
CA GLY A 84 -16.75 -6.96 -6.66
C GLY A 84 -16.16 -7.39 -8.00
N TYR A 85 -17.03 -7.86 -8.91
CA TYR A 85 -16.67 -8.22 -10.28
C TYR A 85 -16.74 -7.01 -11.20
N LEU A 86 -16.09 -7.06 -12.37
CA LEU A 86 -16.17 -5.96 -13.35
C LEU A 86 -17.60 -5.77 -13.87
N VAL A 87 -18.40 -6.84 -13.95
CA VAL A 87 -19.83 -6.76 -14.29
C VAL A 87 -20.69 -6.03 -13.27
N ASP A 88 -20.20 -5.84 -12.05
CA ASP A 88 -20.92 -5.06 -11.04
C ASP A 88 -20.78 -3.54 -11.28
N GLU A 89 -19.84 -3.11 -12.13
CA GLU A 89 -19.59 -1.70 -12.49
C GLU A 89 -19.36 -0.77 -11.29
N ARG A 90 -18.77 -1.31 -10.21
CA ARG A 90 -18.48 -0.57 -8.96
C ARG A 90 -17.11 0.08 -8.90
N LEU A 91 -16.28 -0.13 -9.92
CA LEU A 91 -15.03 0.60 -10.09
C LEU A 91 -15.31 1.85 -10.93
N ASP A 92 -15.31 3.02 -10.29
CA ASP A 92 -15.69 4.29 -10.92
C ASP A 92 -14.97 4.51 -12.27
N GLY A 93 -15.74 4.86 -13.30
CA GLY A 93 -15.21 5.13 -14.63
C GLY A 93 -14.96 3.89 -15.48
N THR A 94 -15.38 2.71 -15.03
CA THR A 94 -15.27 1.45 -15.79
C THR A 94 -16.63 0.80 -16.03
N ASN A 95 -16.72 -0.07 -17.02
CA ASN A 95 -17.90 -0.88 -17.35
C ASN A 95 -17.48 -2.29 -17.82
N VAL A 96 -18.45 -3.12 -18.18
CA VAL A 96 -18.21 -4.51 -18.63
C VAL A 96 -17.26 -4.67 -19.82
N GLY A 97 -17.09 -3.62 -20.62
CA GLY A 97 -16.20 -3.60 -21.79
C GLY A 97 -14.83 -2.96 -21.53
N SER A 98 -14.56 -2.50 -20.29
CA SER A 98 -13.30 -1.84 -19.97
C SER A 98 -12.09 -2.76 -20.14
N THR A 99 -11.08 -2.23 -20.83
CA THR A 99 -9.77 -2.85 -21.02
C THR A 99 -8.99 -2.91 -19.70
N VAL A 100 -7.92 -3.72 -19.68
CA VAL A 100 -6.97 -3.77 -18.54
C VAL A 100 -6.39 -2.39 -18.25
N GLY A 101 -6.09 -1.59 -19.29
CA GLY A 101 -5.55 -0.24 -19.10
C GLY A 101 -6.53 0.69 -18.40
N GLU A 102 -7.81 0.64 -18.76
CA GLU A 102 -8.86 1.46 -18.14
C GLU A 102 -9.14 1.04 -16.70
N THR A 103 -9.18 -0.26 -16.40
CA THR A 103 -9.35 -0.74 -15.02
C THR A 103 -8.14 -0.42 -14.17
N THR A 104 -6.91 -0.58 -14.68
CA THR A 104 -5.68 -0.16 -13.99
C THR A 104 -5.68 1.36 -13.73
N ALA A 105 -6.09 2.19 -14.68
CA ALA A 105 -6.18 3.63 -14.49
C ALA A 105 -7.18 4.03 -13.39
N ALA A 106 -8.35 3.39 -13.37
CA ALA A 106 -9.35 3.61 -12.32
C ALA A 106 -8.85 3.16 -10.94
N MET A 107 -8.16 2.02 -10.84
CA MET A 107 -7.52 1.56 -9.61
C MET A 107 -6.40 2.50 -9.15
N ASN A 108 -5.61 3.05 -10.08
CA ASN A 108 -4.58 4.04 -9.76
C ASN A 108 -5.20 5.31 -9.16
N ALA A 109 -6.28 5.82 -9.75
CA ALA A 109 -7.01 6.97 -9.22
C ALA A 109 -7.53 6.70 -7.79
N LYS A 110 -8.10 5.51 -7.52
CA LYS A 110 -8.53 5.12 -6.17
C LYS A 110 -7.36 4.97 -5.19
N THR A 111 -6.23 4.43 -5.64
CA THR A 111 -5.01 4.33 -4.84
C THR A 111 -4.53 5.72 -4.41
N LEU A 112 -4.43 6.67 -5.34
CA LEU A 112 -4.00 8.04 -5.06
C LEU A 112 -4.97 8.77 -4.12
N ALA A 113 -6.29 8.56 -4.29
CA ALA A 113 -7.28 9.08 -3.35
C ALA A 113 -7.08 8.52 -1.94
N ALA A 114 -6.83 7.22 -1.81
CA ALA A 114 -6.54 6.58 -0.52
C ALA A 114 -5.26 7.15 0.12
N CYS A 115 -4.17 7.29 -0.66
CA CYS A 115 -2.93 7.88 -0.18
C CYS A 115 -3.12 9.34 0.26
N THR A 116 -3.86 10.13 -0.52
CA THR A 116 -4.18 11.53 -0.20
C THR A 116 -4.93 11.65 1.13
N ASN A 117 -5.95 10.81 1.34
CA ASN A 117 -6.73 10.83 2.56
C ASN A 117 -5.92 10.35 3.78
N ALA A 118 -5.12 9.28 3.63
CA ALA A 118 -4.24 8.80 4.68
C ALA A 118 -3.21 9.88 5.09
N LYS A 119 -2.62 10.58 4.12
CA LYS A 119 -1.72 11.73 4.36
C LYS A 119 -2.44 12.86 5.10
N ALA A 120 -3.66 13.22 4.70
CA ALA A 120 -4.48 14.22 5.38
C ALA A 120 -4.78 13.84 6.85
N ASP A 121 -4.87 12.55 7.15
CA ASP A 121 -5.03 12.05 8.52
C ASP A 121 -3.74 12.08 9.35
N GLY A 122 -2.60 12.43 8.77
CA GLY A 122 -1.30 12.53 9.42
C GLY A 122 -0.47 11.25 9.33
N ILE A 123 -0.74 10.37 8.37
CA ILE A 123 0.09 9.20 8.08
C ILE A 123 1.20 9.62 7.12
N GLU A 124 2.43 9.31 7.51
CA GLU A 124 3.62 9.44 6.67
C GLU A 124 3.76 8.17 5.82
N ILE A 125 3.78 8.33 4.50
CA ILE A 125 3.80 7.23 3.54
C ILE A 125 5.17 7.17 2.88
N TYR A 126 5.88 6.07 3.13
CA TYR A 126 7.04 5.65 2.35
C TYR A 126 6.60 4.63 1.31
N THR A 127 7.12 4.75 0.10
CA THR A 127 6.86 3.80 -0.99
C THR A 127 8.17 3.25 -1.53
N ILE A 128 8.22 1.95 -1.77
CA ILE A 128 9.37 1.25 -2.33
C ILE A 128 8.87 0.52 -3.59
N ARG A 129 9.40 0.91 -4.74
CA ARG A 129 9.19 0.19 -6.00
C ARG A 129 10.17 -0.97 -6.07
N LEU A 130 9.71 -2.20 -6.31
CA LEU A 130 10.57 -3.40 -6.36
C LEU A 130 10.51 -4.09 -7.72
N GLU A 131 11.69 -4.44 -8.26
CA GLU A 131 11.87 -5.36 -9.40
C GLU A 131 11.09 -5.01 -10.67
N GLU A 132 10.80 -3.72 -10.88
CA GLU A 132 10.12 -3.23 -12.09
C GLU A 132 11.15 -2.60 -13.06
N PRO A 133 11.46 -3.24 -14.21
CA PRO A 133 12.47 -2.77 -15.15
C PRO A 133 12.13 -1.39 -15.75
N ASN A 134 10.85 -1.01 -15.82
CA ASN A 134 10.45 0.27 -16.37
C ASN A 134 10.30 1.34 -15.30
N VAL A 135 11.36 2.14 -15.06
CA VAL A 135 11.35 3.27 -14.10
C VAL A 135 10.20 4.27 -14.29
N THR A 136 9.61 4.36 -15.50
CA THR A 136 8.50 5.29 -15.78
C THR A 136 7.17 4.85 -15.16
N THR A 137 7.04 3.61 -14.67
CA THR A 137 5.84 3.14 -13.95
C THR A 137 5.78 3.61 -12.50
N GLY A 138 6.87 4.22 -11.99
CA GLY A 138 6.97 4.67 -10.60
C GLY A 138 6.10 5.87 -10.23
N THR A 139 5.45 6.54 -11.19
CA THR A 139 4.67 7.77 -10.96
C THR A 139 3.59 7.61 -9.89
N LEU A 140 2.85 6.49 -9.90
CA LEU A 140 1.82 6.21 -8.90
C LEU A 140 2.40 6.23 -7.47
N LEU A 141 3.55 5.58 -7.28
CA LEU A 141 4.19 5.45 -5.98
C LEU A 141 4.81 6.78 -5.53
N GLN A 142 5.43 7.53 -6.47
CA GLN A 142 5.96 8.87 -6.21
C GLN A 142 4.86 9.83 -5.73
N GLU A 143 3.68 9.81 -6.35
CA GLU A 143 2.55 10.65 -5.95
C GLU A 143 1.88 10.18 -4.64
N CYS A 144 1.87 8.87 -4.39
CA CYS A 144 1.36 8.32 -3.14
C CYS A 144 2.25 8.68 -1.94
N ALA A 145 3.58 8.69 -2.11
CA ALA A 145 4.55 9.03 -1.08
C ALA A 145 4.30 10.40 -0.43
N SER A 146 4.76 10.58 0.81
CA SER A 146 4.62 11.86 1.55
C SER A 146 5.57 12.96 1.07
N GLY A 147 6.60 12.60 0.31
CA GLY A 147 7.63 13.50 -0.20
C GLY A 147 8.56 12.77 -1.17
N ALA A 148 9.40 13.52 -1.89
CA ALA A 148 10.37 12.94 -2.80
C ALA A 148 11.41 12.06 -2.08
N ASP A 149 11.71 12.37 -0.82
CA ASP A 149 12.57 11.61 0.08
C ASP A 149 11.89 10.37 0.68
N HIS A 150 10.59 10.19 0.46
CA HIS A 150 9.80 9.03 0.89
C HIS A 150 9.58 7.99 -0.21
N TYR A 151 10.00 8.28 -1.44
CA TYR A 151 9.99 7.32 -2.54
C TYR A 151 11.37 6.68 -2.72
N PHE A 152 11.40 5.36 -2.80
CA PHE A 152 12.59 4.58 -3.09
C PHE A 152 12.36 3.67 -4.29
N ASP A 153 13.37 3.60 -5.15
CA ASP A 153 13.40 2.68 -6.26
C ASP A 153 14.41 1.56 -6.00
N SER A 154 13.94 0.32 -6.09
CA SER A 154 14.70 -0.91 -5.83
C SER A 154 14.61 -1.81 -7.06
N PRO A 155 15.43 -1.60 -8.11
CA PRO A 155 15.46 -2.50 -9.27
C PRO A 155 15.76 -3.97 -8.94
N SER A 156 16.26 -4.29 -7.75
CA SER A 156 16.37 -5.67 -7.28
C SER A 156 16.16 -5.81 -5.76
N LYS A 157 15.87 -7.03 -5.31
CA LYS A 157 15.74 -7.37 -3.88
C LYS A 157 16.99 -7.08 -3.04
N GLU A 158 18.18 -7.10 -3.62
CA GLU A 158 19.44 -6.86 -2.90
C GLU A 158 19.52 -5.42 -2.35
N GLN A 159 18.76 -4.49 -2.93
CA GLN A 159 18.70 -3.10 -2.52
C GLN A 159 17.63 -2.83 -1.44
N LEU A 160 16.82 -3.83 -1.07
CA LEU A 160 15.82 -3.64 -0.03
C LEU A 160 16.46 -3.37 1.34
N THR A 161 17.50 -4.12 1.71
CA THR A 161 18.22 -3.91 2.97
C THR A 161 18.71 -2.46 3.13
N PRO A 162 19.50 -1.89 2.20
CA PRO A 162 19.96 -0.51 2.34
C PRO A 162 18.80 0.52 2.31
N ILE A 163 17.70 0.24 1.60
CA ILE A 163 16.51 1.11 1.63
C ILE A 163 15.85 1.09 3.01
N PHE A 164 15.65 -0.08 3.61
CA PHE A 164 15.08 -0.20 4.95
C PHE A 164 15.99 0.39 6.03
N ASP A 165 17.32 0.30 5.88
CA ASP A 165 18.28 1.00 6.74
C ASP A 165 18.12 2.52 6.65
N LYS A 166 17.98 3.07 5.45
CA LYS A 166 17.74 4.51 5.26
C LYS A 166 16.42 4.96 5.87
N ILE A 167 15.34 4.18 5.70
CA ILE A 167 14.05 4.47 6.33
C ILE A 167 14.21 4.45 7.86
N ARG A 168 14.85 3.43 8.43
CA ARG A 168 15.12 3.36 9.89
C ARG A 168 15.80 4.63 10.39
N ASP A 169 16.81 5.12 9.68
CA ASP A 169 17.55 6.31 10.09
C ASP A 169 16.65 7.57 10.04
N MET A 170 15.75 7.69 9.07
CA MET A 170 14.73 8.76 9.00
C MET A 170 13.67 8.67 10.11
N LEU A 171 13.39 7.47 10.60
CA LEU A 171 12.45 7.25 11.71
C LEU A 171 13.08 7.51 13.09
N THR A 172 14.40 7.46 13.17
CA THR A 172 15.14 7.62 14.42
C THR A 172 15.11 9.09 14.83
N VAL A 173 14.28 9.41 15.82
CA VAL A 173 14.25 10.75 16.43
C VAL A 173 15.42 10.85 17.42
N VAL A 174 16.45 11.64 17.08
CA VAL A 174 17.49 12.00 18.04
C VAL A 174 16.86 12.94 19.07
N ARG A 175 16.57 12.43 20.26
CA ARG A 175 16.23 13.27 21.41
C ARG A 175 17.52 13.66 22.10
N LEU A 176 17.94 14.91 21.97
CA LEU A 176 18.92 15.50 22.89
C LEU A 176 18.20 15.65 24.24
N ALA A 177 18.54 14.79 25.20
CA ALA A 177 18.17 15.02 26.59
C ALA A 177 19.16 16.06 27.14
N SER A 178 18.67 17.27 27.43
CA SER A 178 19.36 18.26 28.24
C SER A 178 19.20 17.93 29.72
#